data_AF-A0A645B2S5-F1
#
_entry.id   AF-A0A645B2S5-F1
#
_cell.length_a   1.000
_cell.length_b   1.000
_cell.length_c   1.000
_cell.angle_alpha   90.00
_cell.angle_beta   90.00
_cell.angle_gamma   90.00
#
_symmetry.space_group_name_H-M   'P 1'
#
loop_
_entity.id
_entity.type
_entity.pdbx_description
1 polymer ?
#
loop_
_entity_poly.entity_id
_entity_poly.type
_entity_poly.pdbx_seq_one_letter_code
_entity_poly.pdbx_strand_id
1 'polypeptide(L)'
;MFSPAPASGAPEGYRFPFGQIAFKATGCDARGTLNVALALPSAPPAGTKLFKQIDGQWIPWRASFEGSQLQYTVTDNDGSLTAQATGDNNPALGLIDDPVLVAVPLPVVVPPTATPVPTLGQGALLMLGLLLAGVACVPRKRRASGAPHHAD
;
A
#
# COMPACT_ATOMS: atom_id res chain seq x y z
N MET A 1 22.55 11.18 2.06
CA MET A 1 22.77 9.77 2.47
C MET A 1 21.49 8.99 2.24
N PHE A 2 21.60 7.75 1.76
CA PHE A 2 20.47 6.83 1.62
C PHE A 2 20.33 5.98 2.89
N SER A 3 19.10 5.77 3.34
CA SER A 3 18.74 4.89 4.47
C SER A 3 17.46 4.13 4.13
N PRO A 4 17.09 3.06 4.87
CA PRO A 4 15.78 2.44 4.72
C PRO A 4 14.65 3.48 4.85
N ALA A 5 13.53 3.24 4.17
CA ALA A 5 12.33 4.04 4.37
C ALA A 5 11.83 3.91 5.83
N PRO A 6 11.17 4.93 6.39
CA PRO A 6 10.70 4.89 7.77
C PRO A 6 9.72 3.73 7.97
N ALA A 7 9.88 3.01 9.09
CA ALA A 7 9.11 1.82 9.41
C ALA A 7 7.62 2.11 9.66
N SER A 8 7.27 3.35 9.98
CA SER A 8 5.90 3.82 10.18
C SER A 8 5.73 5.23 9.61
N GLY A 9 4.48 5.59 9.30
CA GLY A 9 4.13 6.91 8.78
C GLY A 9 4.50 7.14 7.31
N ALA A 10 5.15 6.20 6.64
CA ALA A 10 5.43 6.30 5.21
C ALA A 10 4.11 6.37 4.39
N PRO A 11 4.07 7.13 3.27
CA PRO A 11 2.87 7.25 2.44
C PRO A 11 2.28 5.91 1.99
N GLU A 12 1.00 5.70 2.27
CA GLU A 12 0.25 4.51 1.84
C GLU A 12 0.07 4.48 0.31
N GLY A 13 -0.01 3.27 -0.26
CA GLY A 13 -0.17 3.08 -1.70
C GLY A 13 1.13 3.26 -2.51
N TYR A 14 2.28 3.40 -1.85
CA TYR A 14 3.58 3.51 -2.49
C TYR A 14 4.56 2.47 -1.94
N ARG A 15 5.60 2.19 -2.73
CA ARG A 15 6.83 1.53 -2.30
C ARG A 15 8.01 2.50 -2.42
N PHE A 16 9.06 2.26 -1.64
CA PHE A 16 10.22 3.15 -1.54
C PHE A 16 11.51 2.41 -1.90
N PRO A 17 11.73 2.09 -3.20
CA PRO A 17 12.85 1.25 -3.63
C PRO A 17 14.21 1.92 -3.41
N PHE A 18 14.24 3.24 -3.23
CA PHE A 18 15.44 4.01 -2.94
C PHE A 18 15.55 4.39 -1.45
N GLY A 19 14.63 3.91 -0.62
CA GLY A 19 14.55 4.26 0.79
C GLY A 19 14.31 5.76 1.04
N GLN A 20 14.77 6.22 2.20
CA GLN A 20 14.82 7.62 2.59
C GLN A 20 16.16 8.23 2.17
N ILE A 21 16.12 9.47 1.70
CA ILE A 21 17.31 10.23 1.34
C ILE A 21 17.37 11.45 2.24
N ALA A 22 18.35 11.49 3.13
CA ALA A 22 18.63 12.66 3.95
C ALA A 22 19.74 13.51 3.29
N PHE A 23 19.57 14.82 3.23
CA PHE A 23 20.65 15.73 2.88
C PHE A 23 20.72 16.84 3.92
N LYS A 24 21.93 17.37 4.09
CA LYS A 24 22.20 18.50 4.98
C LYS A 24 22.95 19.56 4.21
N ALA A 25 22.49 20.81 4.32
CA ALA A 25 23.18 21.99 3.85
C ALA A 25 23.39 22.95 5.02
N THR A 26 24.54 23.62 5.05
CA THR A 26 24.94 24.55 6.12
C THR A 26 25.50 25.82 5.50
N GLY A 27 25.31 26.96 6.17
CA GLY A 27 25.74 28.25 5.65
C GLY A 27 24.82 28.75 4.53
N CYS A 28 23.54 28.36 4.56
CA CYS A 28 22.55 28.93 3.67
C CYS A 28 22.30 30.40 4.04
N ASP A 29 22.12 31.26 3.04
CA ASP A 29 21.57 32.59 3.29
C ASP A 29 20.11 32.45 3.75
N ALA A 30 19.65 33.34 4.64
CA ALA A 30 18.24 33.37 5.04
C ALA A 30 17.36 33.57 3.79
N ARG A 31 16.36 32.70 3.60
CA ARG A 31 15.53 32.59 2.39
C ARG A 31 16.27 32.17 1.11
N GLY A 32 17.50 31.68 1.22
CA GLY A 32 18.24 31.13 0.11
C GLY A 32 17.57 29.85 -0.40
N THR A 33 17.35 29.76 -1.71
CA THR A 33 16.78 28.56 -2.35
C THR A 33 17.89 27.68 -2.91
N LEU A 34 17.91 26.43 -2.49
CA LEU A 34 18.76 25.38 -3.06
C LEU A 34 18.00 24.65 -4.18
N ASN A 35 18.68 24.49 -5.31
CA ASN A 35 18.32 23.52 -6.33
C ASN A 35 19.03 22.20 -6.01
N VAL A 36 18.29 21.25 -5.45
CA VAL A 36 18.83 19.95 -5.07
C VAL A 36 18.74 19.00 -6.26
N ALA A 37 19.88 18.44 -6.67
CA ALA A 37 19.98 17.41 -7.69
C ALA A 37 20.49 16.11 -7.06
N LEU A 38 19.73 15.03 -7.21
CA LEU A 38 20.06 13.70 -6.69
C LEU A 38 20.15 12.70 -7.84
N ALA A 39 21.29 12.03 -7.96
CA ALA A 39 21.45 10.89 -8.83
C ALA A 39 20.88 9.63 -8.15
N LEU A 40 19.79 9.11 -8.68
CA LEU A 40 19.20 7.85 -8.25
C LEU A 40 19.97 6.65 -8.85
N PRO A 41 19.98 5.48 -8.17
CA PRO A 41 20.60 4.27 -8.69
C PRO A 41 20.06 3.81 -10.06
N SER A 42 18.80 4.14 -10.37
CA SER A 42 18.15 3.84 -11.64
C SER A 42 17.03 4.83 -11.92
N ALA A 43 16.60 4.93 -13.18
CA ALA A 43 15.43 5.73 -13.52
C ALA A 43 14.18 5.20 -12.78
N PRO A 44 13.42 6.05 -12.08
CA PRO A 44 12.21 5.62 -11.40
C PRO A 44 11.06 5.40 -12.41
N PRO A 45 10.11 4.50 -12.13
CA PRO A 45 8.95 4.30 -12.99
C PRO A 45 8.09 5.56 -13.13
N ALA A 46 7.28 5.60 -14.19
CA ALA A 46 6.29 6.66 -14.38
C ALA A 46 5.33 6.76 -13.18
N GLY A 47 4.90 7.98 -12.87
CA GLY A 47 4.03 8.25 -11.72
C GLY A 47 4.74 8.32 -10.36
N THR A 48 6.07 8.17 -10.33
CA THR A 48 6.88 8.39 -9.12
C THR A 48 6.71 9.82 -8.61
N LYS A 49 6.64 9.97 -7.29
CA LYS A 49 6.52 11.26 -6.59
C LYS A 49 7.65 11.44 -5.59
N LEU A 50 8.05 12.69 -5.40
CA LEU A 50 8.85 13.07 -4.25
C LEU A 50 7.90 13.37 -3.08
N PHE A 51 8.22 12.85 -1.90
CA PHE A 51 7.59 13.24 -0.66
C PHE A 51 8.63 13.89 0.23
N LYS A 52 8.22 14.97 0.91
CA LYS A 52 9.02 15.64 1.92
C LYS A 52 8.36 15.48 3.27
N GLN A 53 9.16 15.24 4.30
CA GLN A 53 8.65 15.28 5.65
C GLN A 53 8.39 16.74 5.99
N ILE A 54 7.21 17.09 6.47
CA ILE A 54 6.84 18.43 6.93
C ILE A 54 5.96 18.26 8.16
N ASP A 55 6.34 18.88 9.27
CA ASP A 55 5.62 18.78 10.56
C ASP A 55 5.31 17.33 10.97
N GLY A 56 6.25 16.41 10.70
CA GLY A 56 6.14 14.99 11.01
C GLY A 56 5.30 14.16 10.01
N GLN A 57 4.73 14.78 8.98
CA GLN A 57 3.96 14.10 7.93
C GLN A 57 4.71 14.07 6.60
N TRP A 58 4.54 13.00 5.84
CA TRP A 58 5.07 12.93 4.47
C TRP A 58 4.05 13.49 3.49
N ILE A 59 4.38 14.61 2.86
CA ILE A 59 3.53 15.25 1.87
C ILE A 59 4.18 15.31 0.49
N PRO A 60 3.39 15.22 -0.60
CA PRO A 60 3.92 15.35 -1.95
C PRO A 60 4.64 16.68 -2.12
N TRP A 61 5.87 16.62 -2.63
CA TRP A 61 6.69 17.80 -2.90
C TRP A 61 6.95 17.92 -4.40
N ARG A 62 7.00 19.17 -4.89
CA ARG A 62 7.22 19.41 -6.32
C ARG A 62 8.65 19.00 -6.68
N ALA A 63 8.76 18.14 -7.69
CA ALA A 63 10.02 17.65 -8.20
C ALA A 63 9.91 17.31 -9.69
N SER A 64 11.04 17.25 -10.38
CA SER A 64 11.17 16.70 -11.72
C SER A 64 12.08 15.46 -11.71
N PHE A 65 11.80 14.55 -12.64
CA PHE A 65 12.58 13.33 -12.85
C PHE A 65 12.98 13.28 -14.33
N GLU A 66 14.28 13.20 -14.59
CA GLU A 66 14.84 13.05 -15.95
C GLU A 66 15.85 11.89 -15.94
N GLY A 67 15.47 10.75 -16.53
CA GLY A 67 16.24 9.52 -16.40
C GLY A 67 16.37 9.14 -14.91
N SER A 68 17.60 9.01 -14.42
CA SER A 68 17.90 8.77 -13.00
C SER A 68 18.14 10.04 -12.19
N GLN A 69 17.97 11.23 -12.77
CA GLN A 69 18.16 12.50 -12.06
C GLN A 69 16.84 13.00 -11.46
N LEU A 70 16.83 13.16 -10.15
CA LEU A 70 15.77 13.83 -9.40
C LEU A 70 16.19 15.27 -9.08
N GLN A 71 15.34 16.23 -9.39
CA GLN A 71 15.55 17.64 -9.08
C GLN A 71 14.37 18.24 -8.32
N TYR A 72 14.65 19.03 -7.29
CA TYR A 72 13.64 19.78 -6.54
C TYR A 72 14.25 20.98 -5.84
N THR A 73 13.41 21.85 -5.29
CA THR A 73 13.83 23.02 -4.54
C THR A 73 13.48 22.92 -3.07
N VAL A 74 14.33 23.51 -2.24
CA VAL A 74 14.10 23.79 -0.82
C VAL A 74 14.63 25.18 -0.55
N THR A 75 13.96 25.93 0.33
CA THR A 75 14.38 27.25 0.75
C THR A 75 14.74 27.20 2.22
N ASP A 76 15.82 27.84 2.64
CA ASP A 76 16.12 28.00 4.07
C ASP A 76 15.04 28.87 4.71
N ASN A 77 14.62 28.52 5.93
CA ASN A 77 13.69 29.35 6.67
C ASN A 77 14.33 30.71 7.07
N ASP A 78 13.50 31.70 7.40
CA ASP A 78 13.94 33.00 7.92
C ASP A 78 13.35 33.29 9.32
N GLY A 79 12.88 32.25 9.99
CA GLY A 79 12.14 32.34 11.25
C GLY A 79 10.69 32.84 11.11
N SER A 80 10.23 33.23 9.92
CA SER A 80 8.86 33.69 9.68
C SER A 80 8.05 32.78 8.77
N LEU A 81 8.72 32.10 7.82
CA LEU A 81 8.10 31.14 6.91
C LEU A 81 7.93 29.76 7.57
N THR A 82 6.88 29.05 7.18
CA THR A 82 6.62 27.68 7.66
C THR A 82 7.35 26.65 6.80
N ALA A 83 7.64 25.48 7.39
CA ALA A 83 8.17 24.33 6.66
C ALA A 83 7.31 23.98 5.43
N GLN A 84 5.98 24.14 5.52
CA GLN A 84 5.07 23.95 4.39
C GLN A 84 5.40 24.84 3.18
N ALA A 85 5.88 26.06 3.41
CA ALA A 85 6.23 27.02 2.36
C ALA A 85 7.66 26.82 1.83
N THR A 86 8.59 26.49 2.72
CA THR A 86 10.03 26.43 2.41
C THR A 86 10.50 25.03 2.02
N GLY A 87 9.78 24.02 2.50
CA GLY A 87 10.20 22.64 2.52
C GLY A 87 11.21 22.33 3.62
N ASP A 88 11.67 23.30 4.40
CA ASP A 88 12.71 23.15 5.42
C ASP A 88 12.09 22.94 6.81
N ASN A 89 12.35 21.77 7.40
CA ASN A 89 11.87 21.41 8.74
C ASN A 89 12.76 21.93 9.86
N ASN A 90 13.97 22.35 9.52
CA ASN A 90 14.88 22.83 10.54
C ASN A 90 14.50 24.26 10.90
N PRO A 91 14.24 24.59 12.17
CA PRO A 91 13.98 25.96 12.57
C PRO A 91 15.25 26.80 12.72
N ALA A 92 16.44 26.20 12.63
CA ALA A 92 17.70 26.91 12.74
C ALA A 92 18.04 27.59 11.41
N LEU A 93 18.33 28.90 11.46
CA LEU A 93 18.72 29.67 10.30
C LEU A 93 20.04 29.18 9.70
N GLY A 94 20.11 29.18 8.38
CA GLY A 94 21.30 28.82 7.61
C GLY A 94 21.58 27.32 7.59
N LEU A 95 20.61 26.49 7.97
CA LEU A 95 20.78 25.05 8.07
C LEU A 95 19.53 24.32 7.60
N ILE A 96 19.69 23.53 6.54
CA ILE A 96 18.65 22.66 6.02
C ILE A 96 19.05 21.22 6.35
N ASP A 97 18.19 20.49 7.05
CA ASP A 97 18.38 19.07 7.39
C ASP A 97 17.09 18.32 7.13
N ASP A 98 16.91 17.93 5.87
CA ASP A 98 15.61 17.48 5.38
C ASP A 98 15.69 16.10 4.76
N PRO A 99 14.85 15.17 5.23
CA PRO A 99 14.68 13.92 4.55
C PRO A 99 13.60 13.98 3.46
N VAL A 100 13.83 13.22 2.39
CA VAL A 100 12.87 12.99 1.32
C VAL A 100 12.66 11.51 1.04
N LEU A 101 11.50 11.17 0.49
CA LEU A 101 11.16 9.84 0.01
C LEU A 101 10.87 9.89 -1.50
N VAL A 102 11.44 8.96 -2.24
CA VAL A 102 11.08 8.71 -3.64
C VAL A 102 10.05 7.60 -3.67
N ALA A 103 8.79 7.98 -3.82
CA ALA A 103 7.63 7.11 -3.69
C ALA A 103 7.17 6.62 -5.07
N VAL A 104 7.27 5.32 -5.28
CA VAL A 104 6.79 4.68 -6.52
C VAL A 104 5.41 4.09 -6.27
N PRO A 105 4.37 4.46 -7.03
CA PRO A 105 3.02 3.95 -6.83
C PRO A 105 3.01 2.42 -6.87
N LEU A 106 2.32 1.82 -5.90
CA LEU A 106 1.98 0.40 -5.98
C LEU A 106 1.01 0.20 -7.16
N PRO A 107 1.11 -0.93 -7.88
CA PRO A 107 0.11 -1.28 -8.88
C PRO A 107 -1.27 -1.29 -8.23
N VAL A 108 -2.26 -0.68 -8.88
CA VAL A 108 -3.65 -0.85 -8.48
C VAL A 108 -3.99 -2.32 -8.69
N VAL A 109 -4.14 -3.07 -7.61
CA VAL A 109 -4.67 -4.43 -7.67
C VAL A 109 -6.16 -4.28 -7.91
N VAL A 110 -6.57 -4.35 -9.17
CA VAL A 110 -7.98 -4.50 -9.52
C VAL A 110 -8.37 -5.92 -9.09
N PRO A 111 -9.32 -6.09 -8.15
CA PRO A 111 -9.80 -7.41 -7.80
C PRO A 111 -10.29 -8.09 -9.08
N PRO A 112 -9.96 -9.36 -9.33
CA PRO A 112 -10.54 -10.06 -10.46
C PRO A 112 -12.05 -9.99 -10.34
N THR A 113 -12.73 -9.60 -11.44
CA THR A 113 -14.19 -9.67 -11.50
C THR A 113 -14.58 -11.12 -11.22
N ALA A 114 -15.36 -11.35 -10.15
CA ALA A 114 -15.80 -12.70 -9.80
C ALA A 114 -16.56 -13.29 -10.99
N THR A 115 -16.05 -14.40 -11.54
CA THR A 115 -16.79 -15.17 -12.54
C THR A 115 -17.89 -15.94 -11.81
N PRO A 116 -19.17 -15.77 -12.17
CA PRO A 116 -20.26 -16.54 -11.57
C PRO A 116 -19.99 -18.04 -11.72
N VAL A 117 -20.04 -18.79 -10.62
CA VAL A 117 -19.99 -20.25 -10.68
C VAL A 117 -21.35 -20.73 -11.21
N PRO A 118 -21.39 -21.56 -12.27
CA PRO A 118 -22.64 -22.14 -12.75
C PRO A 118 -23.30 -22.92 -11.62
N THR A 119 -24.50 -22.48 -11.21
CA THR A 119 -25.32 -23.24 -10.26
C THR A 119 -26.08 -24.34 -11.00
N LEU A 120 -26.54 -25.36 -10.28
CA LEU A 120 -27.51 -26.29 -10.84
C LEU A 120 -28.77 -25.50 -11.24
N GLY A 121 -29.23 -25.70 -12.47
CA GLY A 121 -30.52 -25.18 -12.90
C GLY A 121 -31.65 -25.71 -12.00
N GLN A 122 -32.74 -24.94 -11.89
CA GLN A 122 -33.90 -25.28 -11.04
C GLN A 122 -34.42 -26.70 -11.30
N GLY A 123 -34.43 -27.18 -12.55
CA GLY A 123 -34.83 -28.55 -12.89
C GLY A 123 -33.91 -29.63 -12.30
N ALA A 124 -32.60 -29.41 -12.31
CA ALA A 124 -31.63 -30.35 -11.74
C ALA A 124 -31.73 -30.38 -10.20
N LEU A 125 -32.02 -29.24 -9.56
CA LEU A 125 -32.32 -29.17 -8.13
C LEU A 125 -33.60 -29.93 -7.76
N LEU A 126 -34.65 -29.83 -8.57
CA LEU A 126 -35.90 -30.58 -8.37
C LEU A 126 -35.68 -32.10 -8.49
N MET A 127 -34.93 -32.53 -9.50
CA MET A 127 -34.57 -33.95 -9.67
C MET A 127 -33.73 -34.47 -8.50
N LEU A 128 -32.75 -33.69 -8.04
CA LEU A 128 -31.95 -34.04 -6.88
C LEU A 128 -32.79 -34.15 -5.60
N GLY A 129 -33.74 -33.22 -5.40
CA GLY A 129 -34.70 -33.26 -4.29
C GLY A 129 -35.58 -34.52 -4.31
N LEU A 130 -36.08 -34.90 -5.48
CA LEU A 130 -36.86 -36.13 -5.66
C LEU A 130 -36.03 -37.39 -5.42
N LEU A 131 -34.78 -37.42 -5.90
CA LEU A 131 -33.85 -38.53 -5.65
C LEU A 131 -33.59 -38.71 -4.15
N LEU A 132 -33.32 -37.62 -3.43
CA LEU A 132 -33.10 -37.65 -1.99
C LEU A 132 -34.35 -38.11 -1.22
N ALA A 133 -35.54 -37.64 -1.62
CA ALA A 133 -36.81 -38.08 -1.05
C ALA A 133 -37.08 -39.58 -1.33
N GLY A 134 -36.76 -40.06 -2.53
CA GLY A 134 -36.92 -41.46 -2.92
C GLY A 134 -36.04 -42.41 -2.12
N VAL A 135 -34.78 -42.04 -1.84
CA VAL A 135 -33.86 -42.83 -1.02
C VAL A 135 -34.30 -42.86 0.45
N ALA A 136 -34.86 -41.76 0.98
CA ALA A 136 -35.40 -41.69 2.33
C ALA A 136 -36.68 -42.52 2.52
N CYS A 137 -37.47 -42.71 1.47
CA CYS A 137 -38.72 -43.48 1.49
C CYS A 137 -38.53 -44.99 1.24
N VAL A 138 -37.30 -45.48 1.01
CA VAL A 138 -37.06 -46.93 0.90
C VAL A 138 -37.32 -47.56 2.28
N PRO A 139 -38.28 -48.50 2.41
CA PRO A 139 -38.56 -49.13 3.68
C PRO A 139 -37.31 -49.90 4.13
N ARG A 140 -36.66 -49.42 5.20
CA ARG A 140 -35.64 -50.19 5.92
C ARG A 140 -36.32 -51.50 6.33
N LYS A 141 -36.06 -52.58 5.58
CA LYS A 141 -36.46 -53.94 5.98
C LYS A 141 -35.88 -54.16 7.37
N ARG A 142 -36.73 -54.05 8.40
CA ARG A 142 -36.42 -54.51 9.75
C ARG A 142 -36.04 -55.98 9.59
N ARG A 143 -34.77 -56.32 9.78
CA ARG A 143 -34.34 -57.71 9.92
C ARG A 143 -35.06 -58.24 11.17
N ALA A 144 -36.16 -58.95 10.95
CA ALA A 144 -36.81 -59.74 11.96
C ALA A 144 -35.99 -61.02 12.14
N SER A 145 -35.35 -61.16 13.30
CA SER A 145 -34.82 -62.41 13.85
C SER A 145 -34.62 -62.12 15.33
N GLY A 146 -35.19 -62.84 16.28
CA GLY A 146 -36.17 -63.91 16.31
C GLY A 146 -36.60 -63.99 17.78
N ALA A 147 -37.85 -64.35 18.06
CA ALA A 147 -38.30 -64.54 19.43
C ALA A 147 -37.67 -65.81 20.03
N PRO A 148 -37.38 -65.82 21.35
CA PRO A 148 -37.56 -67.03 22.12
C PRO A 148 -38.70 -66.87 23.14
N HIS A 149 -39.51 -67.90 23.11
CA HIS A 149 -40.55 -68.31 24.04
C HIS A 149 -39.94 -68.48 25.46
N HIS A 150 -40.48 -67.78 26.47
CA HIS A 150 -40.21 -68.12 27.87
C HIS A 150 -41.32 -69.05 28.39
N ALA A 151 -40.88 -70.13 29.02
CA ALA A 151 -41.67 -71.04 29.83
C ALA A 151 -41.42 -70.73 31.33
N ASP A 152 -42.46 -70.99 32.12
CA ASP A 152 -42.63 -71.02 33.58
C ASP A 152 -42.27 -69.78 34.44
#